data_AF-A0ABD1XT31-F1
#
_entry.id   AF-A0ABD1XT31-F1
#
_cell.length_a   1.000
_cell.length_b   1.000
_cell.length_c   1.000
_cell.angle_alpha   90.00
_cell.angle_beta   90.00
_cell.angle_gamma   90.00
#
_symmetry.space_group_name_H-M   'P 1'
#
loop_
_entity.id
_entity.type
_entity.pdbx_description
1 polymer ?
#
loop_
_entity_poly.entity_id
_entity_poly.type
_entity_poly.pdbx_seq_one_letter_code
_entity_poly.pdbx_strand_id
1 'polypeptide(L)'
;MAAQKRTPTHKEVIGRTTTSLLPRTGWKAIGPEPFIWGSTALVTIEFGHFLKSSLFPRDGRQPFGRAWWRALSLDIQLYAVDVLEMAPPDLNSAGGGTNCGREMELDRIAVIGSGNWGSVAARLAATNARRLPCFQDEVRVWVYEERMSTGELLSDVINKTQENVKYLPNVKLGPNVVADPNLESAVKNATMLVFVMPHQFIDGTCEMLKGKIRPDAKAISLIKGMELRDEGPRLISKEISDQLGIDCSVLMGANIANEIAVEQFSEATIGYRYDKETADKWVKVFGTPYFEVTPIQDVEGVELR
;
A
#
# COMPACT_ATOMS: atom_id res chain seq x y z
N MET A 1 -56.43 -25.91 -29.62
CA MET A 1 -56.33 -26.46 -28.25
C MET A 1 -55.96 -25.29 -27.34
N ALA A 2 -56.90 -24.57 -26.70
CA ALA A 2 -57.64 -24.92 -25.46
C ALA A 2 -56.67 -25.38 -24.34
N ALA A 3 -56.65 -24.89 -23.10
CA ALA A 3 -57.43 -23.93 -22.29
C ALA A 3 -56.54 -23.62 -21.04
N GLN A 4 -56.37 -22.37 -20.58
CA GLN A 4 -57.19 -21.64 -19.59
C GLN A 4 -56.95 -21.95 -18.09
N LYS A 5 -56.21 -21.03 -17.44
CA LYS A 5 -56.52 -20.28 -16.20
C LYS A 5 -57.18 -21.01 -14.99
N ARG A 6 -56.60 -20.81 -13.78
CA ARG A 6 -57.12 -19.98 -12.65
C ARG A 6 -56.47 -20.37 -11.30
N THR A 7 -56.06 -19.35 -10.54
CA THR A 7 -55.84 -19.31 -9.07
C THR A 7 -57.18 -19.46 -8.32
N PRO A 8 -57.22 -19.72 -6.98
CA PRO A 8 -57.37 -18.59 -6.03
C PRO A 8 -56.91 -18.82 -4.54
N THR A 9 -56.55 -17.72 -3.84
CA THR A 9 -56.97 -17.19 -2.48
C THR A 9 -57.14 -18.14 -1.25
N HIS A 10 -57.10 -17.80 0.06
CA HIS A 10 -57.15 -16.58 0.90
C HIS A 10 -56.99 -16.98 2.41
N LYS A 11 -56.69 -15.99 3.30
CA LYS A 11 -56.98 -15.85 4.77
C LYS A 11 -56.11 -16.63 5.78
N GLU A 12 -55.32 -15.98 6.64
CA GLU A 12 -55.63 -15.29 7.93
C GLU A 12 -56.31 -16.18 8.99
N VAL A 13 -55.71 -16.25 10.20
CA VAL A 13 -56.32 -16.05 11.54
C VAL A 13 -55.43 -16.62 12.70
N ILE A 14 -54.94 -15.70 13.55
CA ILE A 14 -54.96 -15.64 15.03
C ILE A 14 -54.41 -16.83 15.88
N GLY A 15 -53.32 -16.56 16.62
CA GLY A 15 -53.40 -16.35 18.07
C GLY A 15 -52.79 -17.37 19.05
N ARG A 16 -52.02 -16.80 20.00
CA ARG A 16 -51.71 -17.24 21.39
C ARG A 16 -50.74 -18.41 21.57
N THR A 17 -49.95 -18.55 22.64
CA THR A 17 -49.34 -17.75 23.73
C THR A 17 -48.53 -18.80 24.51
N THR A 18 -47.25 -18.56 24.83
CA THR A 18 -46.58 -18.90 26.13
C THR A 18 -45.09 -18.51 26.03
N THR A 19 -44.62 -17.42 26.63
CA THR A 19 -44.31 -17.13 28.06
C THR A 19 -42.88 -17.54 28.48
N SER A 20 -42.05 -16.49 28.69
CA SER A 20 -41.02 -16.35 29.75
C SER A 20 -39.69 -17.11 29.58
N LEU A 21 -38.49 -16.65 29.98
CA LEU A 21 -38.03 -15.64 30.94
C LEU A 21 -36.68 -15.07 30.48
N LEU A 22 -36.52 -13.75 30.44
CA LEU A 22 -35.22 -13.08 30.59
C LEU A 22 -35.41 -11.91 31.56
N PRO A 23 -34.69 -11.85 32.69
CA PRO A 23 -34.80 -10.72 33.60
C PRO A 23 -33.98 -9.53 33.09
N ARG A 24 -34.68 -8.40 32.95
CA ARG A 24 -34.10 -7.06 32.93
C ARG A 24 -33.61 -6.71 34.34
N THR A 25 -32.39 -6.23 34.47
CA THR A 25 -32.07 -5.19 35.46
C THR A 25 -31.31 -4.10 34.73
N GLY A 26 -31.85 -2.88 34.77
CA GLY A 26 -31.28 -1.71 34.13
C GLY A 26 -30.55 -0.83 35.12
N TRP A 27 -29.54 -0.10 34.65
CA TRP A 27 -29.03 1.12 35.30
C TRP A 27 -28.65 2.16 34.24
N LYS A 28 -28.77 3.42 34.67
CA LYS A 28 -28.94 4.67 33.91
C LYS A 28 -27.69 5.18 33.18
N ALA A 29 -27.93 6.01 32.17
CA ALA A 29 -26.95 6.90 31.56
C ALA A 29 -26.43 7.95 32.56
N ILE A 30 -25.10 8.13 32.60
CA ILE A 30 -24.40 9.26 33.20
C ILE A 30 -23.30 9.67 32.20
N GLY A 31 -23.15 10.99 32.00
CA GLY A 31 -22.23 11.63 31.05
C GLY A 31 -20.73 11.52 31.38
N PRO A 32 -19.88 12.34 30.73
CA PRO A 32 -18.54 11.91 30.30
C PRO A 32 -17.38 12.21 31.28
N GLU A 33 -16.31 11.41 31.10
CA GLU A 33 -14.92 11.49 31.61
C GLU A 33 -14.57 11.00 33.05
N PRO A 34 -13.30 10.64 33.33
CA PRO A 34 -12.42 9.72 32.60
C PRO A 34 -11.87 8.62 33.55
N PHE A 35 -11.74 7.36 33.10
CA PHE A 35 -11.10 6.31 33.89
C PHE A 35 -10.13 5.51 33.00
N ILE A 36 -8.83 5.73 33.24
CA ILE A 36 -7.72 4.90 32.73
C ILE A 36 -7.28 3.97 33.88
N TRP A 37 -6.81 2.78 33.47
CA TRP A 37 -6.10 1.72 34.19
C TRP A 37 -6.93 0.47 34.51
N GLY A 38 -6.82 -0.51 33.61
CA GLY A 38 -7.27 -1.88 33.88
C GLY A 38 -7.43 -2.81 32.67
N SER A 39 -6.60 -2.72 31.63
CA SER A 39 -6.82 -3.56 30.41
C SER A 39 -5.61 -4.32 29.86
N THR A 40 -4.40 -4.10 30.39
CA THR A 40 -3.20 -4.78 29.83
C THR A 40 -3.19 -6.27 30.11
N ALA A 41 -3.68 -6.74 31.27
CA ALA A 41 -3.66 -8.16 31.62
C ALA A 41 -4.73 -8.99 30.88
N LEU A 42 -5.89 -8.40 30.58
CA LEU A 42 -7.01 -9.11 29.94
C LEU A 42 -6.76 -9.36 28.44
N VAL A 43 -6.17 -8.39 27.74
CA VAL A 43 -5.86 -8.53 26.31
C VAL A 43 -4.78 -9.60 26.08
N THR A 44 -3.77 -9.69 26.95
CA THR A 44 -2.71 -10.71 26.82
C THR A 44 -3.23 -12.14 27.05
N ILE A 45 -4.21 -12.32 27.95
CA ILE A 45 -4.77 -13.64 28.28
C ILE A 45 -5.70 -14.14 27.17
N GLU A 46 -6.57 -13.30 26.62
CA GLU A 46 -7.48 -13.71 25.54
C GLU A 46 -6.75 -13.97 24.21
N PHE A 47 -5.73 -13.16 23.87
CA PHE A 47 -4.94 -13.36 22.66
C PHE A 47 -4.04 -14.60 22.75
N GLY A 48 -3.48 -14.88 23.93
CA GLY A 48 -2.70 -16.10 24.18
C GLY A 48 -3.56 -17.38 24.11
N HIS A 49 -4.82 -17.32 24.53
CA HIS A 49 -5.77 -18.42 24.40
C HIS A 49 -6.16 -18.67 22.93
N PHE A 50 -6.34 -17.61 22.13
CA PHE A 50 -6.67 -17.71 20.71
C PHE A 50 -5.54 -18.33 19.87
N LEU A 51 -4.28 -17.96 20.13
CA LEU A 51 -3.12 -18.53 19.43
C LEU A 51 -2.93 -20.02 19.75
N LYS A 52 -3.23 -20.45 20.98
CA LYS A 52 -3.18 -21.87 21.37
C LYS A 52 -4.27 -22.72 20.70
N SER A 53 -5.47 -22.16 20.47
CA SER A 53 -6.56 -22.92 19.85
C SER A 53 -6.44 -23.05 18.33
N SER A 54 -5.78 -22.10 17.68
CA SER A 54 -5.77 -21.99 16.21
C SER A 54 -4.56 -22.64 15.54
N LEU A 55 -3.47 -22.91 16.28
CA LEU A 55 -2.18 -23.36 15.72
C LEU A 55 -1.77 -24.81 16.05
N PHE A 56 -2.62 -25.61 16.72
CA PHE A 56 -2.28 -26.99 17.10
C PHE A 56 -3.29 -28.04 16.62
N PRO A 57 -2.88 -29.08 15.87
CA PRO A 57 -3.65 -30.32 15.72
C PRO A 57 -3.67 -31.09 17.06
N ARG A 58 -4.75 -31.86 17.31
CA ARG A 58 -5.04 -32.58 18.57
C ARG A 58 -4.11 -33.77 18.92
N ASP A 59 -2.80 -33.68 18.67
CA ASP A 59 -1.87 -34.82 18.90
C ASP A 59 -0.72 -34.52 19.89
N GLY A 60 -0.87 -33.48 20.73
CA GLY A 60 -0.12 -33.36 21.99
C GLY A 60 1.40 -33.18 21.93
N ARG A 61 2.03 -33.08 20.74
CA ARG A 61 3.47 -32.83 20.60
C ARG A 61 3.74 -31.34 20.33
N GLN A 62 4.51 -30.70 21.22
CA GLN A 62 4.98 -29.32 21.01
C GLN A 62 6.25 -29.32 20.14
N PRO A 63 6.29 -28.59 19.02
CA PRO A 63 7.46 -28.59 18.12
C PRO A 63 8.60 -27.67 18.57
N PHE A 64 8.41 -26.81 19.58
CA PHE A 64 9.42 -25.82 19.99
C PHE A 64 9.62 -25.78 21.51
N GLY A 65 10.88 -25.61 21.92
CA GLY A 65 11.32 -25.62 23.33
C GLY A 65 10.92 -24.38 24.12
N ARG A 66 10.95 -24.49 25.46
CA ARG A 66 10.54 -23.44 26.41
C ARG A 66 11.25 -22.07 26.23
N ALA A 67 12.42 -22.05 25.60
CA ALA A 67 13.13 -20.81 25.29
C ALA A 67 12.46 -20.00 24.17
N TRP A 68 11.88 -20.68 23.18
CA TRP A 68 11.18 -20.05 22.05
C TRP A 68 9.90 -19.33 22.52
N TRP A 69 9.18 -19.93 23.48
CA TRP A 69 8.02 -19.32 24.13
C TRP A 69 8.34 -18.12 25.01
N ARG A 70 9.57 -18.05 25.58
CA ARG A 70 10.01 -16.88 26.34
C ARG A 70 10.33 -15.70 25.42
N ALA A 71 10.93 -15.94 24.26
CA ALA A 71 11.23 -14.90 23.28
C ALA A 71 9.95 -14.25 22.71
N LEU A 72 8.99 -15.07 22.27
CA LEU A 72 7.71 -14.58 21.75
C LEU A 72 6.90 -13.76 22.78
N SER A 73 7.02 -14.10 24.06
CA SER A 73 6.33 -13.37 25.14
C SER A 73 6.98 -12.02 25.47
N LEU A 74 8.30 -11.87 25.25
CA LEU A 74 9.03 -10.62 25.42
C LEU A 74 8.78 -9.66 24.24
N ASP A 75 8.72 -10.16 23.01
CA ASP A 75 8.44 -9.35 21.81
C ASP A 75 7.03 -8.75 21.82
N ILE A 76 6.04 -9.51 22.30
CA ILE A 76 4.66 -9.01 22.46
C ILE A 76 4.56 -7.96 23.58
N GLN A 77 5.36 -8.09 24.65
CA GLN A 77 5.39 -7.10 25.73
C GLN A 77 6.06 -5.79 25.30
N LEU A 78 7.11 -5.85 24.49
CA LEU A 78 7.77 -4.67 23.93
C LEU A 78 6.83 -3.89 22.98
N TYR A 79 6.09 -4.60 22.13
CA TYR A 79 5.11 -3.98 21.23
C TYR A 79 3.96 -3.29 21.97
N ALA A 80 3.55 -3.80 23.13
CA ALA A 80 2.50 -3.19 23.94
C ALA A 80 2.97 -1.95 24.71
N VAL A 81 4.27 -1.85 25.04
CA VAL A 81 4.86 -0.69 25.71
C VAL A 81 5.02 0.48 24.73
N ASP A 82 5.46 0.21 23.49
CA ASP A 82 5.64 1.25 22.45
C ASP A 82 4.31 1.91 22.03
N VAL A 83 3.19 1.18 22.10
CA VAL A 83 1.85 1.72 21.79
C VAL A 83 1.31 2.61 22.93
N LEU A 84 1.84 2.49 24.16
CA LEU A 84 1.39 3.24 25.33
C LEU A 84 2.14 4.56 25.57
N GLU A 85 3.29 4.80 24.93
CA GLU A 85 4.04 6.07 25.05
C GLU A 85 3.57 7.18 24.09
N MET A 86 2.58 6.94 23.23
CA MET A 86 1.98 7.97 22.39
C MET A 86 0.73 8.58 23.04
N ALA A 87 0.93 9.38 24.09
CA ALA A 87 -0.10 10.28 24.62
C ALA A 87 0.09 11.70 24.05
N PRO A 88 -0.98 12.38 23.58
CA PRO A 88 -0.88 13.77 23.13
C PRO A 88 -0.69 14.72 24.34
N PRO A 89 0.05 15.82 24.21
CA PRO A 89 0.24 16.77 25.31
C PRO A 89 -1.03 17.60 25.56
N ASP A 90 -1.28 17.88 26.84
CA ASP A 90 -2.40 18.66 27.37
C ASP A 90 -2.51 20.07 26.75
N LEU A 91 -3.71 20.42 26.29
CA LEU A 91 -4.12 21.78 25.95
C LEU A 91 -4.60 22.50 27.21
N ASN A 92 -3.70 23.25 27.86
CA ASN A 92 -4.01 24.55 28.49
C ASN A 92 -2.78 25.15 29.20
N SER A 93 -2.13 26.14 28.58
CA SER A 93 -1.70 27.36 29.27
C SER A 93 -1.13 28.42 28.30
N ALA A 94 -1.78 29.58 28.33
CA ALA A 94 -1.25 30.94 28.17
C ALA A 94 -0.21 31.28 27.07
N GLY A 95 -0.69 32.03 26.06
CA GLY A 95 -0.14 33.35 25.68
C GLY A 95 1.22 33.40 24.98
N GLY A 96 1.20 33.59 23.66
CA GLY A 96 2.36 34.06 22.89
C GLY A 96 2.31 33.55 21.45
N GLY A 97 1.83 34.38 20.52
CA GLY A 97 1.68 33.98 19.13
C GLY A 97 3.01 33.74 18.43
N THR A 98 3.11 32.63 17.69
CA THR A 98 3.83 32.51 16.40
C THR A 98 3.45 31.18 15.71
N ASN A 99 3.09 31.29 14.43
CA ASN A 99 2.95 30.26 13.38
C ASN A 99 1.98 29.08 13.59
N CYS A 100 0.75 29.31 13.15
CA CYS A 100 -0.26 28.30 12.84
C CYS A 100 0.19 27.44 11.63
N GLY A 101 0.37 26.13 11.86
CA GLY A 101 0.20 25.00 10.93
C GLY A 101 0.82 25.07 9.54
N ARG A 102 1.97 24.40 9.33
CA ARG A 102 2.20 23.77 8.03
C ARG A 102 1.29 22.56 7.95
N GLU A 103 0.18 22.66 7.22
CA GLU A 103 -0.41 21.47 6.60
C GLU A 103 0.71 20.78 5.83
N MET A 104 1.07 19.55 6.22
CA MET A 104 2.04 18.79 5.44
C MET A 104 1.36 18.43 4.11
N GLU A 105 1.91 18.93 3.00
CA GLU A 105 1.46 18.56 1.67
C GLU A 105 1.60 17.04 1.53
N LEU A 106 0.49 16.36 1.22
CA LEU A 106 0.49 14.92 1.01
C LEU A 106 1.24 14.56 -0.27
N ASP A 107 2.07 13.54 -0.19
CA ASP A 107 2.85 13.09 -1.34
C ASP A 107 1.93 12.46 -2.40
N ARG A 108 2.11 12.87 -3.66
CA ARG A 108 1.35 12.36 -4.82
C ARG A 108 2.24 11.42 -5.62
N ILE A 109 1.77 10.19 -5.79
CA ILE A 109 2.50 9.12 -6.47
C ILE A 109 2.05 9.01 -7.93
N ALA A 110 3.02 9.03 -8.84
CA ALA A 110 2.81 8.69 -10.24
C ALA A 110 3.71 7.52 -10.65
N VAL A 111 3.12 6.47 -11.22
CA VAL A 111 3.83 5.31 -11.75
C VAL A 111 3.97 5.48 -13.26
N ILE A 112 5.21 5.49 -13.73
CA ILE A 112 5.58 5.71 -15.12
C ILE A 112 5.91 4.35 -15.71
N GLY A 113 4.89 3.73 -16.31
CA GLY A 113 4.97 2.41 -16.90
C GLY A 113 3.89 1.47 -16.38
N SER A 114 3.19 0.80 -17.30
CA SER A 114 2.02 -0.05 -17.03
C SER A 114 2.24 -1.51 -17.43
N GLY A 115 3.49 -1.96 -17.46
CA GLY A 115 3.84 -3.36 -17.71
C GLY A 115 3.45 -4.26 -16.53
N ASN A 116 3.94 -5.51 -16.55
CA ASN A 116 3.66 -6.45 -15.46
C ASN A 116 4.13 -5.86 -14.11
N TRP A 117 5.40 -5.48 -14.02
CA TRP A 117 5.94 -4.95 -12.76
C TRP A 117 5.39 -3.55 -12.40
N GLY A 118 5.10 -2.72 -13.40
CA GLY A 118 4.45 -1.42 -13.17
C GLY A 118 3.04 -1.55 -12.60
N SER A 119 2.30 -2.58 -13.00
CA SER A 119 0.97 -2.87 -12.45
C SER A 119 1.04 -3.30 -10.98
N VAL A 120 2.03 -4.10 -10.59
CA VAL A 120 2.20 -4.47 -9.18
C VAL A 120 2.72 -3.29 -8.35
N ALA A 121 3.66 -2.50 -8.88
CA ALA A 121 4.12 -1.27 -8.24
C ALA A 121 2.94 -0.33 -7.96
N ALA A 122 2.04 -0.16 -8.93
CA ALA A 122 0.80 0.61 -8.76
C ALA A 122 -0.11 0.02 -7.67
N ARG A 123 -0.28 -1.32 -7.63
CA ARG A 123 -1.07 -2.00 -6.58
C ARG A 123 -0.51 -1.76 -5.19
N LEU A 124 0.81 -1.93 -5.01
CA LEU A 124 1.49 -1.73 -3.73
C LEU A 124 1.35 -0.26 -3.28
N ALA A 125 1.67 0.67 -4.18
CA ALA A 125 1.56 2.10 -3.93
C ALA A 125 0.12 2.50 -3.58
N ALA A 126 -0.88 2.04 -4.33
CA ALA A 126 -2.28 2.36 -4.09
C ALA A 126 -2.80 1.79 -2.78
N THR A 127 -2.41 0.56 -2.44
CA THR A 127 -2.76 -0.08 -1.16
C THR A 127 -2.22 0.72 0.02
N ASN A 128 -0.96 1.15 -0.07
CA ASN A 128 -0.32 1.90 0.99
C ASN A 128 -0.76 3.37 1.05
N ALA A 129 -0.98 4.01 -0.10
CA ALA A 129 -1.47 5.38 -0.19
C ALA A 129 -2.83 5.55 0.49
N ARG A 130 -3.71 4.56 0.33
CA ARG A 130 -5.02 4.53 0.99
C ARG A 130 -4.94 4.32 2.51
N ARG A 131 -3.89 3.64 2.98
CA ARG A 131 -3.70 3.26 4.39
C ARG A 131 -2.95 4.32 5.19
N LEU A 132 -2.01 5.02 4.56
CA LEU A 132 -1.06 5.90 5.23
C LEU A 132 -1.44 7.37 5.02
N PRO A 133 -1.49 8.18 6.09
CA PRO A 133 -1.99 9.55 6.02
C PRO A 133 -1.00 10.55 5.38
N CYS A 134 0.15 10.09 4.89
CA CYS A 134 1.17 10.93 4.27
C CYS A 134 1.09 10.96 2.73
N PHE A 135 0.18 10.19 2.14
CA PHE A 135 0.00 10.10 0.69
C PHE A 135 -1.40 10.57 0.28
N GLN A 136 -1.51 11.12 -0.93
CA GLN A 136 -2.80 11.26 -1.60
C GLN A 136 -3.32 9.85 -1.93
N ASP A 137 -4.63 9.62 -1.74
CA ASP A 137 -5.25 8.31 -2.01
C ASP A 137 -5.07 7.91 -3.49
N GLU A 138 -5.23 8.85 -4.43
CA GLU A 138 -5.10 8.60 -5.87
C GLU A 138 -3.65 8.29 -6.28
N VAL A 139 -3.44 7.15 -6.93
CA VAL A 139 -2.19 6.79 -7.62
C VAL A 139 -2.41 6.80 -9.13
N ARG A 140 -1.74 7.70 -9.83
CA ARG A 140 -1.80 7.76 -11.29
C ARG A 140 -0.78 6.83 -11.91
N VAL A 141 -1.18 6.14 -12.98
CA VAL A 141 -0.32 5.22 -13.73
C VAL A 141 -0.33 5.67 -15.18
N TRP A 142 0.84 6.04 -15.70
CA TRP A 142 1.00 6.27 -17.13
C TRP A 142 0.92 4.93 -17.87
N VAL A 143 -0.07 4.84 -18.76
CA VAL A 143 -0.29 3.68 -19.64
C VAL A 143 0.08 4.10 -21.06
N TYR A 144 1.07 3.43 -21.67
CA TYR A 144 1.27 3.62 -23.10
C TYR A 144 0.03 3.08 -23.82
N GLU A 145 -0.65 3.94 -24.57
CA GLU A 145 -2.00 3.63 -25.06
C GLU A 145 -1.97 2.51 -26.10
N GLU A 146 -2.82 1.51 -25.87
CA GLU A 146 -2.94 0.35 -26.73
C GLU A 146 -4.40 0.02 -26.97
N ARG A 147 -4.73 -0.38 -28.20
CA ARG A 147 -6.07 -0.87 -28.52
C ARG A 147 -6.12 -2.38 -28.27
N MET A 148 -6.99 -2.81 -27.36
CA MET A 148 -7.23 -4.22 -27.06
C MET A 148 -7.93 -4.92 -28.24
N SER A 149 -7.88 -6.26 -28.27
CA SER A 149 -8.60 -7.05 -29.28
C SER A 149 -10.13 -6.84 -29.27
N THR A 150 -10.68 -6.38 -28.14
CA THR A 150 -12.09 -5.99 -28.00
C THR A 150 -12.43 -4.65 -28.66
N GLY A 151 -11.43 -3.87 -29.06
CA GLY A 151 -11.57 -2.53 -29.60
C GLY A 151 -11.54 -1.42 -28.53
N GLU A 152 -11.61 -1.74 -27.24
CA GLU A 152 -11.45 -0.79 -26.13
C GLU A 152 -9.98 -0.33 -25.99
N LEU A 153 -9.76 0.87 -25.45
CA LEU A 153 -8.43 1.35 -25.07
C LEU A 153 -8.00 0.71 -23.75
N LEU A 154 -6.73 0.36 -23.62
CA LEU A 154 -6.21 -0.32 -22.43
C LEU A 154 -6.39 0.54 -21.17
N SER A 155 -6.15 1.85 -21.26
CA SER A 155 -6.36 2.80 -20.16
C SER A 155 -7.81 2.79 -19.66
N ASP A 156 -8.78 2.82 -20.58
CA ASP A 156 -10.22 2.76 -20.27
C ASP A 156 -10.60 1.42 -19.60
N VAL A 157 -10.07 0.31 -20.10
CA VAL A 157 -10.32 -1.02 -19.52
C VAL A 157 -9.79 -1.08 -18.08
N ILE A 158 -8.57 -0.57 -17.84
CA ILE A 158 -7.99 -0.52 -16.48
C ILE A 158 -8.86 0.33 -15.57
N ASN A 159 -9.27 1.54 -15.99
CA ASN A 159 -10.11 2.42 -15.17
C ASN A 159 -11.48 1.82 -14.86
N LYS A 160 -12.08 1.10 -15.82
CA LYS A 160 -13.39 0.45 -15.65
C LYS A 160 -13.33 -0.80 -14.77
N THR A 161 -12.28 -1.61 -14.91
CA THR A 161 -12.19 -2.95 -14.30
C THR A 161 -11.25 -3.02 -13.11
N GLN A 162 -10.45 -1.98 -12.90
CA GLN A 162 -9.39 -1.88 -11.89
C GLN A 162 -8.36 -3.01 -12.03
N GLU A 163 -8.09 -3.41 -13.27
CA GLU A 163 -7.26 -4.56 -13.63
C GLU A 163 -6.54 -4.31 -14.95
N ASN A 164 -5.25 -4.61 -14.98
CA ASN A 164 -4.48 -4.63 -16.22
C ASN A 164 -4.58 -6.01 -16.86
N VAL A 165 -5.69 -6.26 -17.56
CA VAL A 165 -6.02 -7.56 -18.15
C VAL A 165 -4.96 -8.09 -19.14
N LYS A 166 -4.09 -7.23 -19.65
CA LYS A 166 -3.03 -7.60 -20.59
C LYS A 166 -1.73 -7.99 -19.89
N TYR A 167 -1.29 -7.16 -18.93
CA TYR A 167 0.05 -7.31 -18.33
C TYR A 167 0.05 -7.91 -16.93
N LEU A 168 -1.09 -7.91 -16.23
CA LEU A 168 -1.26 -8.51 -14.90
C LEU A 168 -2.71 -9.04 -14.75
N PRO A 169 -3.08 -10.10 -15.49
CA PRO A 169 -4.45 -10.61 -15.51
C PRO A 169 -4.85 -11.23 -14.16
N ASN A 170 -6.13 -11.10 -13.81
CA ASN A 170 -6.77 -11.61 -12.59
C ASN A 170 -6.34 -10.94 -11.29
N VAL A 171 -5.66 -9.79 -11.35
CA VAL A 171 -5.18 -9.06 -10.18
C VAL A 171 -5.79 -7.66 -10.16
N LYS A 172 -6.53 -7.34 -9.10
CA LYS A 172 -7.04 -5.98 -8.89
C LYS A 172 -5.93 -5.04 -8.43
N LEU A 173 -5.86 -3.87 -9.05
CA LEU A 173 -4.89 -2.81 -8.75
C LEU A 173 -5.31 -1.97 -7.54
N GLY A 174 -6.61 -1.89 -7.27
CA GLY A 174 -7.20 -1.08 -6.20
C GLY A 174 -7.97 0.11 -6.78
N PRO A 175 -9.12 0.50 -6.19
CA PRO A 175 -10.07 1.45 -6.78
C PRO A 175 -9.54 2.88 -6.91
N ASN A 176 -8.42 3.18 -6.28
CA ASN A 176 -7.73 4.47 -6.27
C ASN A 176 -6.59 4.54 -7.31
N VAL A 177 -6.47 3.53 -8.18
CA VAL A 177 -5.57 3.56 -9.34
C VAL A 177 -6.27 4.20 -10.52
N VAL A 178 -5.61 5.19 -11.12
CA VAL A 178 -6.09 5.89 -12.32
C VAL A 178 -5.10 5.70 -13.45
N ALA A 179 -5.50 4.97 -14.49
CA ALA A 179 -4.75 4.84 -15.74
C ALA A 179 -4.91 6.11 -16.59
N ASP A 180 -3.79 6.73 -16.96
CA ASP A 180 -3.75 7.93 -17.79
C ASP A 180 -2.84 7.69 -19.01
N PRO A 181 -3.35 7.81 -20.25
CA PRO A 181 -2.51 7.63 -21.43
C PRO A 181 -1.60 8.82 -21.73
N ASN A 182 -1.84 9.97 -21.10
CA ASN A 182 -1.03 11.16 -21.28
C ASN A 182 0.03 11.26 -20.18
N LEU A 183 1.30 11.09 -20.55
CA LEU A 183 2.43 11.10 -19.61
C LEU A 183 2.49 12.39 -18.78
N GLU A 184 2.30 13.56 -19.40
CA GLU A 184 2.36 14.87 -18.73
C GLU A 184 1.24 15.03 -17.69
N SER A 185 0.02 14.61 -18.03
CA SER A 185 -1.12 14.58 -17.11
C SER A 185 -0.92 13.57 -15.98
N ALA A 186 -0.30 12.42 -16.26
CA ALA A 186 -0.04 11.38 -15.27
C ALA A 186 0.92 11.85 -14.17
N VAL A 187 1.96 12.61 -14.53
CA VAL A 187 2.97 13.13 -13.58
C VAL A 187 2.62 14.49 -12.99
N LYS A 188 1.52 15.11 -13.42
CA LYS A 188 1.17 16.47 -13.02
C LYS A 188 1.04 16.57 -11.50
N ASN A 189 1.82 17.47 -10.91
CA ASN A 189 1.91 17.70 -9.46
C ASN A 189 2.38 16.47 -8.63
N ALA A 190 2.89 15.42 -9.26
CA ALA A 190 3.44 14.28 -8.52
C ALA A 190 4.75 14.68 -7.81
N THR A 191 4.85 14.36 -6.53
CA THR A 191 6.06 14.53 -5.73
C THR A 191 6.90 13.26 -5.71
N MET A 192 6.31 12.11 -6.03
CA MET A 192 6.96 10.80 -6.05
C MET A 192 6.73 10.12 -7.41
N LEU A 193 7.80 9.99 -8.19
CA LEU A 193 7.80 9.41 -9.54
C LEU A 193 8.43 8.01 -9.53
N VAL A 194 7.66 6.99 -9.93
CA VAL A 194 8.12 5.60 -9.98
C VAL A 194 8.36 5.21 -11.44
N PHE A 195 9.62 5.07 -11.86
CA PHE A 195 9.98 4.64 -13.21
C PHE A 195 10.04 3.11 -13.27
N VAL A 196 9.18 2.51 -14.09
CA VAL A 196 9.03 1.05 -14.18
C VAL A 196 8.60 0.63 -15.58
N MET A 197 9.56 0.68 -16.51
CA MET A 197 9.38 0.32 -17.91
C MET A 197 10.63 -0.39 -18.45
N PRO A 198 10.57 -1.03 -19.62
CA PRO A 198 11.77 -1.53 -20.28
C PRO A 198 12.80 -0.41 -20.49
N HIS A 199 14.07 -0.66 -20.18
CA HIS A 199 15.12 0.38 -20.14
C HIS A 199 15.25 1.17 -21.43
N GLN A 200 15.05 0.54 -22.60
CA GLN A 200 15.17 1.20 -23.91
C GLN A 200 14.23 2.40 -24.13
N PHE A 201 13.20 2.58 -23.29
CA PHE A 201 12.27 3.70 -23.39
C PHE A 201 12.62 4.87 -22.46
N ILE A 202 13.66 4.73 -21.62
CA ILE A 202 13.95 5.71 -20.59
C ILE A 202 14.28 7.09 -21.16
N ASP A 203 15.06 7.13 -22.24
CA ASP A 203 15.49 8.37 -22.88
C ASP A 203 14.34 9.17 -23.44
N GLY A 204 13.51 8.52 -24.27
CA GLY A 204 12.34 9.17 -24.85
C GLY A 204 11.37 9.65 -23.76
N THR A 205 11.22 8.87 -22.68
CA THR A 205 10.37 9.23 -21.56
C THR A 205 10.91 10.43 -20.79
N CYS A 206 12.22 10.46 -20.50
CA CYS A 206 12.85 11.59 -19.81
C CYS A 206 12.77 12.86 -20.66
N GLU A 207 13.03 12.78 -21.97
CA GLU A 207 12.89 13.91 -22.89
C GLU A 207 11.47 14.48 -22.87
N MET A 208 10.45 13.62 -22.89
CA MET A 208 9.05 14.05 -22.81
C MET A 208 8.68 14.73 -21.49
N LEU A 209 9.42 14.46 -20.41
CA LEU A 209 9.19 14.96 -19.05
C LEU A 209 10.00 16.23 -18.71
N LYS A 210 11.01 16.58 -19.50
CA LYS A 210 11.85 17.77 -19.25
C LYS A 210 11.00 19.03 -19.10
N GLY A 211 11.17 19.72 -17.97
CA GLY A 211 10.44 20.95 -17.64
C GLY A 211 8.97 20.77 -17.29
N LYS A 212 8.47 19.53 -17.13
CA LYS A 212 7.05 19.23 -16.87
C LYS A 212 6.79 18.53 -15.53
N ILE A 213 7.86 18.16 -14.83
CA ILE A 213 7.79 17.60 -13.48
C ILE A 213 7.92 18.70 -12.43
N ARG A 214 7.50 18.41 -11.20
CA ARG A 214 7.74 19.35 -10.09
C ARG A 214 9.25 19.43 -9.80
N PRO A 215 9.79 20.63 -9.48
CA PRO A 215 11.21 20.78 -9.11
C PRO A 215 11.63 20.02 -7.85
N ASP A 216 10.69 19.76 -6.94
CA ASP A 216 10.90 19.04 -5.68
C ASP A 216 10.55 17.55 -5.78
N ALA A 217 10.19 17.05 -6.97
CA ALA A 217 9.87 15.65 -7.16
C ALA A 217 11.07 14.74 -6.86
N LYS A 218 10.78 13.56 -6.31
CA LYS A 218 11.74 12.48 -6.09
C LYS A 218 11.43 11.34 -7.03
N ALA A 219 12.46 10.75 -7.63
CA ALA A 219 12.32 9.59 -8.48
C ALA A 219 12.78 8.31 -7.77
N ILE A 220 12.20 7.18 -8.18
CA ILE A 220 12.74 5.85 -7.94
C ILE A 220 12.68 5.03 -9.22
N SER A 221 13.77 4.34 -9.56
CA SER A 221 13.82 3.41 -10.69
C SER A 221 13.67 1.96 -10.21
N LEU A 222 12.74 1.23 -10.82
CA LEU A 222 12.57 -0.22 -10.69
C LEU A 222 13.08 -0.96 -11.94
N ILE A 223 13.81 -0.24 -12.81
CA ILE A 223 14.23 -0.73 -14.12
C ILE A 223 15.53 -1.51 -13.96
N LYS A 224 15.50 -2.80 -14.29
CA LYS A 224 16.70 -3.63 -14.37
C LYS A 224 17.38 -3.44 -15.73
N GLY A 225 18.69 -3.22 -15.71
CA GLY A 225 19.52 -3.02 -16.90
C GLY A 225 20.33 -1.73 -16.83
N MET A 226 20.98 -1.40 -17.94
CA MET A 226 21.81 -0.20 -18.09
C MET A 226 21.59 0.36 -19.49
N GLU A 227 21.76 1.67 -19.63
CA GLU A 227 21.78 2.31 -20.94
C GLU A 227 23.19 2.20 -21.54
N LEU A 228 23.29 1.83 -22.81
CA LEU A 228 24.58 1.78 -23.51
C LEU A 228 24.80 3.09 -24.25
N ARG A 229 25.77 3.88 -23.79
CA ARG A 229 26.21 5.11 -24.46
C ARG A 229 27.55 4.90 -25.16
N ASP A 230 27.92 5.84 -26.02
CA ASP A 230 29.22 5.86 -26.68
C ASP A 230 30.38 5.92 -25.67
N GLU A 231 30.15 6.57 -24.52
CA GLU A 231 31.11 6.67 -23.41
C GLU A 231 31.13 5.45 -22.49
N GLY A 232 30.24 4.48 -22.70
CA GLY A 232 30.12 3.25 -21.92
C GLY A 232 28.74 3.02 -21.28
N PRO A 233 28.60 1.93 -20.50
CA PRO A 233 27.35 1.63 -19.81
C PRO A 233 27.06 2.68 -18.73
N ARG A 234 25.79 3.10 -18.65
CA ARG A 234 25.30 4.07 -17.68
C ARG A 234 24.13 3.50 -16.91
N LEU A 235 24.14 3.75 -15.61
CA LEU A 235 23.05 3.41 -14.72
C LEU A 235 21.78 4.20 -15.07
N ILE A 236 20.63 3.56 -14.97
CA ILE A 236 19.34 4.15 -15.30
C ILE A 236 18.99 5.26 -14.31
N SER A 237 19.28 5.08 -13.02
CA SER A 237 19.09 6.11 -12.00
C SER A 237 19.90 7.38 -12.31
N LYS A 238 21.12 7.22 -12.84
CA LYS A 238 21.97 8.33 -13.26
C LYS A 238 21.42 9.02 -14.51
N GLU A 239 20.92 8.26 -15.47
CA GLU A 239 20.26 8.81 -16.66
C GLU A 239 19.05 9.67 -16.29
N ILE A 240 18.16 9.16 -15.42
CA ILE A 240 17.00 9.90 -14.91
C ILE A 240 17.44 11.18 -14.20
N SER A 241 18.43 11.08 -13.30
CA SER A 241 18.89 12.22 -12.51
C SER A 241 19.48 13.32 -13.39
N ASP A 242 20.34 12.95 -14.33
CA ASP A 242 21.04 13.91 -15.17
C ASP A 242 20.11 14.56 -16.22
N GLN A 243 19.08 13.85 -16.71
CA GLN A 243 18.11 14.43 -17.65
C GLN A 243 17.02 15.28 -17.01
N LEU A 244 16.55 14.89 -15.82
CA LEU A 244 15.40 15.53 -15.17
C LEU A 244 15.79 16.48 -14.02
N GLY A 245 17.05 16.46 -13.58
CA GLY A 245 17.54 17.34 -12.51
C GLY A 245 16.96 17.03 -11.13
N ILE A 246 16.53 15.78 -10.89
CA ILE A 246 15.96 15.30 -9.63
C ILE A 246 16.75 14.10 -9.10
N ASP A 247 16.72 13.89 -7.78
CA ASP A 247 17.36 12.71 -7.19
C ASP A 247 16.56 11.43 -7.50
N CYS A 248 17.29 10.38 -7.86
CA CYS A 248 16.72 9.09 -8.24
C CYS A 248 17.27 7.97 -7.35
N SER A 249 16.38 7.43 -6.51
CA SER A 249 16.60 6.17 -5.79
C SER A 249 16.41 4.97 -6.72
N VAL A 250 16.73 3.77 -6.24
CA VAL A 250 16.47 2.52 -6.96
C VAL A 250 15.77 1.53 -6.06
N LEU A 251 14.93 0.65 -6.62
CA LEU A 251 14.41 -0.52 -5.92
C LEU A 251 14.76 -1.76 -6.71
N MET A 252 15.64 -2.60 -6.14
CA MET A 252 16.08 -3.86 -6.74
C MET A 252 15.87 -5.02 -5.79
N GLY A 253 15.70 -6.23 -6.33
CA GLY A 253 15.50 -7.43 -5.52
C GLY A 253 15.26 -8.68 -6.36
N ALA A 254 15.30 -9.84 -5.69
CA ALA A 254 14.88 -11.12 -6.23
C ALA A 254 13.33 -11.21 -6.16
N ASN A 255 12.68 -10.33 -6.90
CA ASN A 255 11.23 -10.17 -6.91
C ASN A 255 10.63 -10.58 -8.25
N ILE A 256 9.66 -11.50 -8.21
CA ILE A 256 8.87 -11.90 -9.37
C ILE A 256 7.50 -11.23 -9.25
N ALA A 257 7.15 -10.46 -10.27
CA ALA A 257 5.96 -9.63 -10.27
C ALA A 257 4.68 -10.41 -9.94
N ASN A 258 4.49 -11.55 -10.60
CA ASN A 258 3.31 -12.38 -10.42
C ASN A 258 3.22 -12.97 -9.00
N GLU A 259 4.34 -13.29 -8.36
CA GLU A 259 4.36 -13.85 -6.99
C GLU A 259 3.91 -12.79 -5.97
N ILE A 260 4.42 -11.56 -6.12
CA ILE A 260 4.07 -10.43 -5.26
C ILE A 260 2.62 -9.98 -5.50
N ALA A 261 2.15 -10.09 -6.74
CA ALA A 261 0.77 -9.78 -7.09
C ALA A 261 -0.26 -10.69 -6.39
N VAL A 262 0.14 -11.93 -6.07
CA VAL A 262 -0.66 -12.90 -5.30
C VAL A 262 -0.19 -13.03 -3.85
N GLU A 263 0.53 -12.01 -3.36
CA GLU A 263 0.90 -11.84 -1.95
C GLU A 263 1.82 -12.94 -1.40
N GLN A 264 2.62 -13.55 -2.27
CA GLN A 264 3.74 -14.40 -1.83
C GLN A 264 4.86 -13.52 -1.30
N PHE A 265 5.50 -14.02 -0.23
CA PHE A 265 6.58 -13.33 0.44
C PHE A 265 7.76 -13.08 -0.51
N SER A 266 8.23 -11.84 -0.56
CA SER A 266 9.42 -11.42 -1.30
C SER A 266 10.07 -10.21 -0.61
N GLU A 267 11.32 -9.94 -0.97
CA GLU A 267 12.13 -8.87 -0.40
C GLU A 267 12.69 -7.97 -1.50
N ALA A 268 12.89 -6.70 -1.17
CA ALA A 268 13.58 -5.75 -2.02
C ALA A 268 14.45 -4.79 -1.21
N THR A 269 15.45 -4.24 -1.88
CA THR A 269 16.35 -3.22 -1.35
C THR A 269 16.11 -1.91 -2.09
N ILE A 270 15.98 -0.82 -1.34
CA ILE A 270 16.00 0.54 -1.87
C ILE A 270 17.39 1.12 -1.73
N GLY A 271 18.02 1.48 -2.84
CA GLY A 271 19.25 2.27 -2.85
C GLY A 271 18.93 3.77 -2.86
N TYR A 272 19.57 4.56 -2.00
CA TYR A 272 19.46 6.03 -1.98
C TYR A 272 20.83 6.70 -1.79
N ARG A 273 20.98 7.97 -2.19
CA ARG A 273 22.26 8.70 -2.08
C ARG A 273 22.33 9.61 -0.87
N TYR A 274 21.38 10.54 -0.76
CA TYR A 274 21.50 11.67 0.16
C TYR A 274 20.43 11.68 1.23
N ASP A 275 19.17 11.54 0.83
CA ASP A 275 18.03 11.79 1.69
C ASP A 275 17.40 10.48 2.20
N LYS A 276 17.73 10.12 3.44
CA LYS A 276 17.13 8.97 4.11
C LYS A 276 15.61 9.16 4.32
N GLU A 277 15.12 10.39 4.48
CA GLU A 277 13.68 10.63 4.65
C GLU A 277 12.93 10.24 3.37
N THR A 278 13.46 10.62 2.20
CA THR A 278 12.95 10.16 0.90
C THR A 278 12.99 8.62 0.79
N ALA A 279 14.07 7.97 1.24
CA ALA A 279 14.16 6.51 1.24
C ALA A 279 13.10 5.87 2.15
N ASP A 280 12.87 6.42 3.34
CA ASP A 280 11.83 5.94 4.28
C ASP A 280 10.42 6.15 3.69
N LYS A 281 10.20 7.20 2.90
CA LYS A 281 8.95 7.37 2.13
C LYS A 281 8.79 6.28 1.07
N TRP A 282 9.84 5.93 0.33
CA TRP A 282 9.78 4.83 -0.64
C TRP A 282 9.50 3.47 0.02
N VAL A 283 10.08 3.21 1.19
CA VAL A 283 9.73 2.03 2.00
C VAL A 283 8.24 2.01 2.32
N LYS A 284 7.64 3.16 2.69
CA LYS A 284 6.20 3.27 2.94
C LYS A 284 5.35 3.08 1.67
N VAL A 285 5.83 3.52 0.51
CA VAL A 285 5.13 3.33 -0.78
C VAL A 285 5.01 1.84 -1.11
N PHE A 286 6.09 1.07 -0.96
CA PHE A 286 6.14 -0.31 -1.45
C PHE A 286 5.94 -1.38 -0.37
N GLY A 287 6.31 -1.11 0.89
CA GLY A 287 6.34 -2.10 1.95
C GLY A 287 4.96 -2.64 2.33
N THR A 288 4.85 -3.96 2.38
CA THR A 288 3.66 -4.70 2.87
C THR A 288 4.11 -5.90 3.71
N PRO A 289 3.21 -6.60 4.42
CA PRO A 289 3.58 -7.81 5.16
C PRO A 289 4.16 -8.94 4.30
N TYR A 290 3.95 -8.92 2.98
CA TYR A 290 4.46 -9.91 2.03
C TYR A 290 5.54 -9.34 1.09
N PHE A 291 5.81 -8.05 1.15
CA PHE A 291 6.85 -7.40 0.37
C PHE A 291 7.68 -6.50 1.27
N GLU A 292 8.73 -7.09 1.84
CA GLU A 292 9.61 -6.40 2.78
C GLU A 292 10.63 -5.56 2.02
N VAL A 293 10.79 -4.30 2.43
CA VAL A 293 11.61 -3.32 1.72
C VAL A 293 12.57 -2.66 2.68
N THR A 294 13.88 -2.78 2.41
CA THR A 294 14.94 -2.24 3.26
C THR A 294 15.73 -1.14 2.54
N PRO A 295 15.92 0.05 3.15
CA PRO A 295 16.73 1.11 2.55
C PRO A 295 18.23 0.94 2.87
N ILE A 296 19.08 1.16 1.87
CA ILE A 296 20.54 1.16 1.96
C ILE A 296 21.08 2.41 1.24
N GLN A 297 22.07 3.07 1.83
CA GLN A 297 22.71 4.25 1.26
C GLN A 297 23.77 3.88 0.20
N ASP A 298 23.37 3.17 -0.85
CA ASP A 298 24.23 2.73 -1.95
C ASP A 298 23.37 2.51 -3.21
N VAL A 299 23.19 3.54 -4.04
CA VAL A 299 22.39 3.40 -5.27
C VAL A 299 23.10 2.50 -6.27
N GLU A 300 24.38 2.77 -6.51
CA GLU A 300 25.18 2.11 -7.53
C GLU A 300 25.30 0.61 -7.25
N GLY A 301 25.58 0.23 -5.99
CA GLY A 301 25.69 -1.18 -5.60
C GLY A 301 24.35 -1.92 -5.63
N VAL A 302 23.24 -1.24 -5.37
CA VAL A 302 21.89 -1.85 -5.44
C VAL A 302 21.43 -2.01 -6.89
N GLU A 303 21.68 -1.02 -7.75
CA GLU A 303 21.25 -1.00 -9.15
C GLU A 303 21.97 -2.04 -10.03
N LEU A 304 23.21 -2.38 -9.68
CA LEU A 304 24.03 -3.37 -10.40
C LEU A 304 23.71 -4.84 -10.05
N ARG A 305 22.72 -5.11 -9.18
CA ARG A 305 22.35 -6.47 -8.76
C ARG A 305 21.38 -7.19 -9.68
#